data_AF-A0A9P7YW58-F1
#
_entry.id   AF-A0A9P7YW58-F1
#
_cell.length_a   1.000
_cell.length_b   1.000
_cell.length_c   1.000
_cell.angle_alpha   90.00
_cell.angle_beta   90.00
_cell.angle_gamma   90.00
#
_symmetry.space_group_name_H-M   'P 1'
#
loop_
_entity.id
_entity.type
_entity.pdbx_description
1 polymer ?
#
loop_
_entity_poly.entity_id
_entity_poly.type
_entity_poly.pdbx_seq_one_letter_code
_entity_poly.pdbx_strand_id
1 'polypeptide(L)' 'MSSLRDILAEVNLEQYYETFVKACFDTWEDLSTITEDELEALGIPRGHRRRLQREIARRSGWPEYMALP' A
#
# COMPACT_ATOMS: atom_id res chain seq x y z
N MET A 1 6.37 -13.07 11.08
CA MET A 1 6.52 -11.78 10.37
C MET A 1 6.06 -12.04 8.95
N SER A 2 4.98 -11.40 8.51
CA SER A 2 4.57 -11.47 7.10
C SER A 2 5.52 -10.60 6.27
N SER A 3 5.97 -11.07 5.12
CA SER A 3 6.79 -10.24 4.23
C SER A 3 5.95 -9.15 3.57
N LEU A 4 6.58 -8.10 3.04
CA LEU A 4 5.88 -7.07 2.26
C LEU A 4 5.06 -7.69 1.11
N ARG A 5 5.60 -8.71 0.45
CA ARG A 5 4.91 -9.41 -0.64
C ARG A 5 3.64 -10.13 -0.16
N ASP A 6 3.68 -10.76 1.02
CA ASP A 6 2.50 -11.43 1.60
C ASP A 6 1.40 -10.41 1.90
N ILE A 7 1.77 -9.26 2.46
CA ILE A 7 0.82 -8.18 2.78
C ILE A 7 0.17 -7.62 1.52
N LEU A 8 0.95 -7.41 0.46
CA LEU A 8 0.42 -6.98 -0.83
C LEU A 8 -0.49 -8.04 -1.45
N ALA A 9 -0.17 -9.34 -1.28
CA ALA A 9 -1.00 -10.44 -1.77
C ALA A 9 -2.38 -10.49 -1.07
N GLU A 10 -2.44 -10.19 0.23
CA GLU A 10 -3.71 -10.11 0.98
C GLU A 10 -4.69 -9.09 0.35
N VAL A 11 -4.18 -8.07 -0.32
CA VAL A 11 -4.97 -7.02 -1.00
C VAL A 11 -4.94 -7.12 -2.53
N ASN A 12 -4.38 -8.20 -3.09
CA ASN A 12 -4.22 -8.43 -4.52
C ASN A 12 -3.43 -7.29 -5.23
N LEU A 13 -2.32 -6.88 -4.61
CA LEU A 13 -1.39 -5.85 -5.10
C LEU A 13 0.05 -6.35 -5.23
N GLU A 14 0.30 -7.65 -5.08
CA GLU A 14 1.62 -8.27 -5.13
C GLU A 14 2.33 -8.05 -6.47
N GLN A 15 1.59 -7.80 -7.56
CA GLN A 15 2.13 -7.40 -8.85
C GLN A 15 2.95 -6.10 -8.81
N TYR A 16 2.75 -5.26 -7.79
CA TYR A 16 3.49 -4.02 -7.61
C TYR A 16 4.69 -4.16 -6.68
N TYR A 17 4.94 -5.35 -6.12
CA TYR A 17 6.06 -5.58 -5.21
C TYR A 17 7.40 -5.09 -5.78
N GLU A 18 7.74 -5.49 -7.00
CA GLU A 18 8.99 -5.07 -7.64
C GLU A 18 9.03 -3.56 -7.90
N THR A 19 7.89 -2.93 -8.17
CA THR A 19 7.77 -1.48 -8.35
C THR A 19 8.07 -0.74 -7.05
N PHE A 20 7.51 -1.22 -5.93
CA PHE A 20 7.74 -0.64 -4.61
C PHE A 20 9.19 -0.81 -4.14
N VAL A 21 9.77 -2.01 -4.27
CA VAL A 21 11.16 -2.26 -3.90
C VAL A 21 12.13 -1.39 -4.71
N LYS A 22 11.90 -1.23 -6.02
CA LYS A 22 12.72 -0.33 -6.88
C LYS A 22 12.60 1.14 -6.48
N ALA A 23 11.51 1.53 -5.83
CA ALA A 23 11.26 2.86 -5.30
C ALA A 23 11.69 3.01 -3.83
N CYS A 24 12.44 2.05 -3.29
CA CYS A 24 12.92 2.03 -1.90
C CYS A 24 11.80 1.86 -0.84
N PHE A 25 10.69 1.24 -1.22
CA PHE A 25 9.67 0.74 -0.28
C PHE A 25 9.81 -0.78 -0.16
N ASP A 26 10.82 -1.25 0.60
CA ASP A 26 11.16 -2.67 0.76
C ASP A 26 10.51 -3.33 1.98
N THR A 27 10.03 -2.53 2.94
CA THR A 27 9.25 -3.00 4.10
C THR A 27 7.81 -2.46 4.12
N TRP A 28 6.98 -3.04 4.99
CA TRP A 28 5.63 -2.51 5.23
C TRP A 28 5.68 -1.15 5.90
N GLU A 29 6.63 -0.95 6.82
CA GLU A 29 6.86 0.29 7.51
C GLU A 29 7.14 1.42 6.51
N ASP A 30 8.01 1.18 5.53
CA ASP A 30 8.30 2.17 4.47
C ASP A 30 7.06 2.43 3.62
N LEU A 31 6.44 1.37 3.09
CA LEU A 31 5.28 1.52 2.20
C LEU A 31 4.09 2.19 2.90
N SER A 32 3.94 2.02 4.22
CA SER A 32 2.87 2.68 4.98
C SER A 32 2.97 4.21 5.02
N THR A 33 4.14 4.76 4.69
CA THR A 33 4.38 6.21 4.61
C THR A 33 4.20 6.79 3.20
N ILE A 34 3.95 5.94 2.19
CA ILE A 34 3.84 6.36 0.81
C ILE A 34 2.71 7.37 0.60
N THR A 35 3.00 8.43 -0.15
CA THR A 35 2.05 9.49 -0.47
C THR A 35 1.22 9.16 -1.71
N GLU A 36 0.07 9.84 -1.87
CA GLU A 36 -0.77 9.69 -3.09
C GLU A 36 -0.02 10.13 -4.36
N ASP A 37 0.84 11.15 -4.24
CA ASP A 37 1.66 11.68 -5.34
C ASP A 37 2.74 10.68 -5.77
N GLU A 38 3.38 9.99 -4.81
CA GLU A 38 4.34 8.92 -5.12
C GLU A 38 3.65 7.73 -5.79
N LEU A 39 2.47 7.33 -5.29
CA LEU A 39 1.67 6.29 -5.95
C LEU A 39 1.27 6.70 -7.39
N GLU A 40 1.00 7.99 -7.62
CA GLU A 40 0.76 8.51 -8.97
C GLU A 40 2.01 8.41 -9.85
N ALA A 41 3.16 8.83 -9.33
CA ALA A 41 4.44 8.81 -10.02
C ALA A 41 4.89 7.37 -10.38
N LEU A 42 4.53 6.39 -9.54
CA LEU A 42 4.74 4.96 -9.81
C LEU A 42 3.72 4.37 -10.82
N GLY A 43 2.79 5.17 -11.33
CA GLY A 43 1.79 4.75 -12.31
C GLY A 43 0.72 3.81 -11.74
N ILE A 44 0.48 3.86 -10.42
CA ILE A 44 -0.51 2.99 -9.77
C ILE A 44 -1.92 3.53 -10.04
N PRO A 45 -2.85 2.72 -10.58
CA PRO A 45 -4.21 3.17 -10.83
C PRO A 45 -4.93 3.58 -9.55
N ARG A 46 -5.76 4.64 -9.62
CA ARG A 46 -6.49 5.20 -8.47
C ARG A 46 -7.27 4.17 -7.65
N GLY A 47 -7.86 3.16 -8.29
CA GLY A 47 -8.57 2.09 -7.59
C GLY A 47 -7.65 1.24 -6.70
N HIS A 48 -6.43 0.96 -7.16
CA HIS A 48 -5.42 0.23 -6.41
C HIS A 48 -4.82 1.07 -5.29
N ARG A 49 -4.57 2.36 -5.54
CA ARG A 49 -4.15 3.34 -4.51
C ARG A 49 -5.11 3.34 -3.32
N ARG A 50 -6.42 3.46 -3.59
CA ARG A 50 -7.47 3.41 -2.56
C ARG A 50 -7.46 2.10 -1.77
N ARG A 51 -7.20 0.97 -2.42
CA ARG A 51 -7.12 -0.33 -1.75
C ARG A 51 -5.90 -0.42 -0.84
N LEU A 52 -4.74 0.04 -1.29
CA LEU A 52 -3.53 0.11 -0.47
C LEU A 52 -3.72 1.04 0.73
N GLN A 53 -4.22 2.26 0.51
CA GLN A 53 -4.53 3.22 1.57
C GLN A 53 -5.52 2.65 2.59
N ARG A 54 -6.51 1.87 2.13
CA ARG A 54 -7.44 1.17 3.02
C ARG A 54 -6.74 0.16 3.91
N GLU A 55 -5.81 -0.60 3.38
CA GLU A 55 -5.05 -1.58 4.16
C GLU A 55 -4.07 -0.92 5.14
N ILE A 56 -3.43 0.19 4.73
CA ILE A 56 -2.62 1.03 5.62
C ILE A 56 -3.48 1.50 6.80
N ALA A 57 -4.62 2.13 6.52
CA ALA A 57 -5.53 2.61 7.56
C ALA A 57 -5.99 1.48 8.49
N ARG A 58 -6.43 0.34 7.92
CA ARG A 58 -6.89 -0.83 8.68
C ARG A 58 -5.80 -1.35 9.64
N ARG A 59 -4.55 -1.47 9.18
CA ARG A 59 -3.42 -1.92 10.00
C ARG A 59 -2.99 -0.87 11.03
N SER A 60 -3.23 0.41 10.78
CA SER A 60 -3.10 1.49 11.76
C SER A 60 -4.26 1.58 12.76
N GLY A 61 -5.23 0.66 12.71
CA GLY A 61 -6.37 0.62 13.62
C GLY A 61 -7.54 1.52 13.22
N TRP A 62 -7.56 2.05 11.99
CA TRP A 62 -8.68 2.84 11.49
C TRP A 62 -9.91 1.96 11.21
N PRO A 63 -11.13 2.43 11.54
CA PRO A 63 -12.34 1.66 11.31
C PRO A 63 -12.67 1.54 9.82
N GLU A 64 -13.07 0.35 9.37
CA GLU A 64 -13.37 0.07 7.95
C GLU A 64 -14.57 0.86 7.40
N TYR A 65 -15.52 1.20 8.27
CA TYR A 65 -16.72 1.98 7.94
C TYR A 65 -16.43 3.49 7.82
N MET A 66 -15.25 3.95 8.24
CA MET A 66 -14.89 5.36 8.21
C MET A 66 -14.31 5.74 6.85
N ALA A 67 -14.57 6.97 6.41
CA ALA A 67 -13.86 7.52 5.26
C ALA A 67 -12.35 7.57 5.57
N LEU A 68 -11.53 7.31 4.56
CA LEU A 68 -10.09 7.50 4.70
C LEU A 68 -9.81 9.00 4.93
N PRO A 69 -8.90 9.35 5.85
CA PRO A 69 -8.51 10.73 6.11
C PRO A 69 -7.90 11.42 4.89
#